data_AF-A0A2D6W0R0-F1
#
_entry.id   AF-A0A2D6W0R0-F1
#
_cell.length_a   1.000
_cell.length_b   1.000
_cell.length_c   1.000
_cell.angle_alpha   90.00
_cell.angle_beta   90.00
_cell.angle_gamma   90.00
#
_symmetry.space_group_name_H-M   'P 1'
#
loop_
_entity.id
_entity.type
_entity.pdbx_description
1 polymer ?
#
loop_
_entity_poly.entity_id
_entity_poly.type
_entity_poly.pdbx_seq_one_letter_code
_entity_poly.pdbx_strand_id
1 'polypeptide(L)'
;MGYFSNATEWDFWAADNCFRCHHWPKDDDGPGCPVEMAHVLYAYELCNEKEHAGKVILDMLIPRSENGCGNGKCAMFTPRNGISDKHLKDWQKYKAAMAEMERRQ
;
A
#
# COMPACT_ATOMS: atom_id res chain seq x y z
N MET A 1 -7.78 8.01 -10.53
CA MET A 1 -8.16 6.92 -9.62
C MET A 1 -6.96 6.02 -9.43
N GLY A 2 -6.79 5.41 -8.25
CA GLY A 2 -6.07 4.14 -8.06
C GLY A 2 -6.66 2.98 -8.87
N TYR A 3 -7.03 3.23 -10.12
CA TYR A 3 -7.51 2.27 -11.09
C TYR A 3 -6.31 1.50 -11.62
N PHE A 4 -6.51 0.20 -11.81
CA PHE A 4 -5.55 -0.69 -12.44
C PHE A 4 -6.21 -1.24 -13.70
N SER A 5 -5.48 -1.16 -14.82
CA SER A 5 -5.97 -1.54 -16.14
C SER A 5 -6.15 -3.06 -16.26
N ASN A 6 -5.48 -3.83 -15.41
CA ASN A 6 -5.55 -5.28 -15.32
C ASN A 6 -5.00 -5.76 -13.96
N ALA A 7 -5.18 -7.04 -13.66
CA ALA A 7 -4.69 -7.67 -12.44
C ALA A 7 -3.16 -7.58 -12.30
N THR A 8 -2.41 -7.66 -13.40
CA THR A 8 -0.94 -7.58 -13.39
C THR A 8 -0.44 -6.22 -12.92
N GLU A 9 -1.06 -5.12 -13.36
CA GLU A 9 -0.72 -3.76 -12.89
C GLU A 9 -0.95 -3.63 -11.38
N TRP A 10 -2.04 -4.23 -10.88
CA TRP A 10 -2.31 -4.31 -9.45
C TRP A 10 -1.26 -5.13 -8.72
N ASP A 11 -0.90 -6.31 -9.20
CA ASP A 11 0.09 -7.19 -8.57
C ASP A 11 1.46 -6.49 -8.42
N PHE A 12 1.92 -5.81 -9.48
CA PHE A 12 3.17 -5.06 -9.43
C PHE A 12 3.13 -3.94 -8.39
N TRP A 13 2.04 -3.18 -8.36
CA TRP A 13 1.89 -2.11 -7.37
C TRP A 13 1.74 -2.66 -5.95
N ALA A 14 1.00 -3.75 -5.77
CA ALA A 14 0.77 -4.41 -4.49
C ALA A 14 2.06 -4.99 -3.91
N ALA A 15 2.95 -5.52 -4.76
CA ALA A 15 4.27 -5.99 -4.34
C ALA A 15 5.12 -4.88 -3.70
N ASP A 16 5.04 -3.66 -4.24
CA ASP A 16 5.79 -2.50 -3.72
C ASP A 16 5.10 -1.80 -2.55
N ASN A 17 3.78 -1.99 -2.40
CA ASN A 17 2.96 -1.28 -1.40
C ASN A 17 2.35 -2.26 -0.40
N CYS A 18 1.30 -2.96 -0.81
CA CYS A 18 0.46 -3.80 0.02
C CYS A 18 1.27 -4.88 0.76
N PHE A 19 1.98 -5.75 0.06
CA PHE A 19 2.64 -6.93 0.67
C PHE A 19 3.76 -6.56 1.65
N ARG A 20 4.26 -5.31 1.56
CA ARG A 20 5.30 -4.74 2.43
C ARG A 20 4.74 -3.84 3.52
N CYS A 21 3.44 -3.59 3.53
CA CYS A 21 2.77 -2.70 4.46
C CYS A 21 2.42 -3.42 5.76
N HIS A 22 2.41 -2.68 6.86
CA HIS A 22 1.96 -3.14 8.17
C HIS A 22 0.48 -3.53 8.19
N HIS A 23 -0.33 -2.87 7.35
CA HIS A 23 -1.77 -3.11 7.24
C HIS A 23 -2.13 -4.36 6.43
N TRP A 24 -1.14 -5.07 5.87
CA TRP A 24 -1.40 -6.31 5.14
C TRP A 24 -1.70 -7.46 6.11
N PRO A 25 -2.68 -8.33 5.80
CA PRO A 25 -2.97 -9.51 6.62
C PRO A 25 -1.74 -10.37 6.84
N LYS A 26 -1.59 -10.90 8.06
CA LYS A 26 -0.49 -11.82 8.38
C LYS A 26 -0.83 -13.27 8.06
N ASP A 27 -2.12 -13.56 8.06
CA ASP A 27 -2.76 -14.86 7.86
C ASP A 27 -4.09 -14.61 7.12
N ASP A 28 -4.71 -15.70 6.64
CA ASP A 28 -5.96 -15.66 5.88
C ASP A 28 -7.17 -15.22 6.75
N ASP A 29 -7.05 -15.33 8.06
CA ASP A 29 -8.10 -14.96 9.04
C ASP A 29 -7.99 -13.49 9.52
N GLY A 30 -6.91 -12.80 9.14
CA GLY A 30 -6.63 -11.44 9.56
C GLY A 30 -7.53 -10.39 8.87
N PRO A 31 -7.72 -9.22 9.50
CA PRO A 31 -8.47 -8.15 8.86
C PRO A 31 -7.75 -7.68 7.58
N GLY A 32 -8.49 -7.66 6.46
CA GLY A 32 -8.01 -7.15 5.18
C GLY A 32 -7.50 -5.71 5.26
N CYS A 33 -6.61 -5.34 4.35
CA CYS A 33 -6.15 -3.95 4.24
C CYS A 33 -7.35 -3.05 3.88
N PRO A 34 -7.66 -2.00 4.66
CA PRO A 34 -8.86 -1.18 4.42
C PRO A 34 -8.81 -0.43 3.10
N VAL A 35 -7.61 -0.06 2.64
CA VAL A 35 -7.41 0.62 1.34
C VAL A 35 -7.66 -0.34 0.19
N GLU A 36 -7.15 -1.57 0.29
CA GLU A 36 -7.37 -2.61 -0.71
C GLU A 36 -8.85 -3.00 -0.77
N MET A 37 -9.49 -3.19 0.38
CA MET A 37 -10.91 -3.53 0.45
C MET A 37 -11.77 -2.42 -0.17
N ALA A 38 -11.49 -1.15 0.13
CA ALA A 38 -12.17 -0.03 -0.52
C ALA A 38 -11.92 -0.02 -2.04
N HIS A 39 -10.70 -0.33 -2.48
CA HIS A 39 -10.40 -0.45 -3.90
C HIS A 39 -11.21 -1.57 -4.57
N VAL A 40 -11.24 -2.78 -4.01
CA VAL A 40 -12.00 -3.91 -4.56
C VAL A 40 -13.49 -3.61 -4.65
N LEU A 41 -14.06 -2.96 -3.62
CA LEU A 41 -15.49 -2.64 -3.56
C LEU A 41 -15.90 -1.57 -4.59
N TYR A 42 -15.04 -0.59 -4.88
CA TYR A 42 -15.45 0.60 -5.63
C TYR A 42 -14.70 0.81 -6.96
N ALA A 43 -13.66 0.03 -7.29
CA ALA A 43 -12.83 0.27 -8.47
C ALA A 43 -13.59 0.20 -9.79
N TYR A 44 -14.50 -0.77 -9.95
CA TYR A 44 -15.26 -0.93 -11.18
C TYR A 44 -16.36 0.13 -11.35
N GLU A 45 -17.12 0.39 -10.29
CA GLU A 45 -18.23 1.34 -10.32
C GLU A 45 -17.73 2.78 -10.55
N LEU A 46 -16.59 3.12 -9.96
CA LEU A 46 -16.09 4.49 -9.97
C LEU A 46 -15.12 4.78 -11.13
N CYS A 47 -14.90 3.80 -12.03
CA CYS A 47 -13.94 3.92 -13.12
C CYS A 47 -14.20 5.16 -13.98
N ASN A 48 -15.46 5.37 -14.35
CA ASN A 48 -15.88 6.43 -15.25
C ASN A 48 -16.45 7.67 -14.55
N GLU A 49 -16.83 7.54 -13.28
CA GLU A 49 -17.29 8.67 -12.47
C GLU A 49 -16.14 9.62 -12.18
N LYS A 50 -16.39 10.92 -12.00
CA LYS A 50 -15.33 11.89 -11.66
C LYS A 50 -15.53 12.57 -10.32
N GLU A 51 -16.78 12.77 -9.93
CA GLU A 51 -17.16 13.54 -8.75
C GLU A 51 -17.63 12.67 -7.58
N HIS A 52 -17.72 11.35 -7.79
CA HIS A 52 -18.14 10.44 -6.74
C HIS A 52 -17.14 10.47 -5.57
N ALA A 53 -17.64 10.69 -4.35
CA ALA A 53 -16.81 10.83 -3.15
C ALA A 53 -15.86 9.63 -2.95
N GLY A 54 -16.33 8.41 -3.22
CA GLY A 54 -15.48 7.21 -3.15
C GLY A 54 -14.27 7.26 -4.09
N LYS A 55 -14.40 7.90 -5.27
CA LYS A 55 -13.31 8.02 -6.23
C LYS A 55 -12.28 9.00 -5.71
N VAL A 56 -12.75 10.15 -5.25
CA VAL A 56 -11.92 11.21 -4.69
C VAL A 56 -11.13 10.66 -3.49
N ILE A 57 -11.78 9.90 -2.60
CA ILE A 57 -11.12 9.24 -1.47
C ILE A 57 -10.08 8.22 -1.93
N LEU A 58 -10.41 7.36 -2.91
CA LEU A 58 -9.45 6.39 -3.45
C LEU A 58 -8.27 7.07 -4.14
N ASP A 59 -8.49 8.20 -4.82
CA ASP A 59 -7.44 9.03 -5.41
C ASP A 59 -6.51 9.65 -4.36
N MET A 60 -7.03 9.98 -3.17
CA MET A 60 -6.18 10.43 -2.06
C MET A 60 -5.35 9.28 -1.46
N LEU A 61 -5.94 8.09 -1.35
CA LEU A 61 -5.28 6.93 -0.73
C LEU A 61 -4.27 6.26 -1.67
N ILE A 62 -4.57 6.21 -2.97
CA ILE A 62 -3.74 5.63 -4.03
C ILE A 62 -3.47 6.75 -5.04
N PRO A 63 -2.51 7.65 -4.76
CA PRO A 63 -2.21 8.78 -5.63
C PRO A 63 -1.66 8.29 -6.96
N ARG A 64 -1.90 9.05 -8.04
CA ARG A 64 -1.25 8.81 -9.35
C ARG A 64 0.22 9.24 -9.31
N SER A 65 1.04 8.58 -10.11
CA SER A 65 2.42 9.00 -10.33
C SER A 65 2.49 10.37 -11.02
N GLU A 66 3.59 11.11 -10.83
CA GLU A 66 3.76 12.47 -11.39
C GLU A 66 3.67 12.52 -12.92
N ASN A 67 4.04 11.43 -13.60
CA ASN A 67 3.93 11.27 -15.05
C ASN A 67 2.52 10.85 -15.50
N GLY A 68 1.56 10.67 -14.59
CA GLY A 68 0.19 10.23 -14.87
C GLY A 68 0.07 8.77 -15.31
N CYS A 69 1.19 8.10 -15.59
CA CYS A 69 1.27 6.71 -16.03
C CYS A 69 1.45 5.79 -14.82
N GLY A 70 0.33 5.38 -14.24
CA GLY A 70 0.27 4.42 -13.15
C GLY A 70 -0.03 5.06 -11.79
N ASN A 71 0.03 4.21 -10.76
CA ASN A 71 -0.24 4.57 -9.38
C ASN A 71 1.07 4.74 -8.61
N GLY A 72 1.15 5.81 -7.82
CA GLY A 72 2.25 6.10 -6.90
C GLY A 72 2.13 5.32 -5.59
N LYS A 73 2.96 5.68 -4.62
CA LYS A 73 2.99 5.00 -3.32
C LYS A 73 1.70 5.23 -2.53
N CYS A 74 1.14 4.18 -1.93
CA CYS A 74 -0.05 4.28 -1.08
C CYS A 74 0.18 5.28 0.06
N ALA A 75 -0.77 6.19 0.28
CA ALA A 75 -0.68 7.22 1.31
C ALA A 75 -0.64 6.63 2.74
N MET A 76 -1.26 5.46 2.92
CA MET A 76 -1.28 4.72 4.19
C MET A 76 -0.14 3.71 4.32
N PHE A 77 0.82 3.71 3.39
CA PHE A 77 1.95 2.78 3.44
C PHE A 77 2.78 3.00 4.69
N THR A 78 2.87 1.97 5.52
CA THR A 78 3.77 1.89 6.66
C THR A 78 4.59 0.62 6.55
N PRO A 79 5.93 0.66 6.61
CA PRO A 79 6.74 -0.55 6.49
C PRO A 79 6.37 -1.57 7.56
N ARG A 80 6.12 -2.83 7.18
CA ARG A 80 5.69 -3.91 8.09
C ARG A 80 6.60 -4.07 9.32
N ASN A 81 7.90 -3.84 9.13
CA ASN A 81 8.93 -4.05 10.13
C ASN A 81 9.41 -2.74 10.79
N GLY A 82 8.80 -1.59 10.48
CA GLY A 82 9.31 -0.27 10.87
C GLY A 82 10.66 0.10 10.21
N ILE A 83 11.20 -0.79 9.37
CA ILE A 83 12.45 -0.59 8.63
C ILE A 83 12.10 0.10 7.31
N SER A 84 12.44 1.38 7.22
CA SER A 84 12.37 2.13 5.97
C SER A 84 13.65 1.93 5.15
N ASP A 85 13.62 2.28 3.86
CA ASP A 85 14.83 2.26 3.01
C ASP A 85 15.96 3.17 3.57
N LYS A 86 15.59 4.17 4.39
CA LYS A 86 16.55 5.01 5.12
C LYS A 86 17.27 4.23 6.22
N HIS A 87 16.61 3.27 6.87
CA HIS A 87 17.23 2.37 7.85
C HIS A 87 18.17 1.36 7.17
N LEU A 88 17.88 0.93 5.94
CA LEU A 88 18.78 0.06 5.17
C LEU A 88 20.10 0.74 4.79
N LYS A 89 20.11 2.08 4.63
CA LYS A 89 21.34 2.86 4.40
C LYS A 89 22.23 2.98 5.63
N ASP A 90 21.71 2.72 6.83
CA ASP A 90 22.42 2.81 8.11
C ASP A 90 22.43 1.43 8.79
N TRP A 91 23.48 0.66 8.50
CA TRP A 91 23.65 -0.72 8.98
C TRP A 91 23.51 -0.87 10.50
N GLN A 92 23.93 0.14 11.28
CA GLN A 92 23.83 0.12 12.73
C GLN A 92 22.38 0.27 13.20
N LYS A 93 21.62 1.20 12.59
CA LYS A 93 20.18 1.36 12.88
C LYS A 93 19.36 0.16 12.45
N TYR A 94 19.70 -0.46 11.32
CA TYR A 94 19.08 -1.71 10.88
C TYR A 94 19.26 -2.82 11.93
N LYS A 95 20.50 -3.05 12.39
CA LYS A 95 20.80 -4.04 13.44
C LYS A 95 20.01 -3.78 14.73
N ALA A 96 19.94 -2.53 15.17
CA ALA A 96 19.20 -2.16 16.38
C ALA A 96 17.70 -2.42 16.25
N ALA A 97 17.08 -2.08 15.11
CA ALA A 97 15.67 -2.33 14.84
C ALA A 97 15.34 -3.82 14.78
N MET A 98 16.19 -4.64 14.14
CA MET A 98 16.02 -6.09 14.09
C MET A 98 16.12 -6.73 15.48
N ALA A 99 17.09 -6.31 16.30
CA ALA A 99 17.25 -6.79 17.68
C ALA A 99 16.12 -6.34 18.62
N GLU A 100 15.42 -5.25 18.33
CA GLU A 100 14.22 -4.85 19.07
C GLU A 100 13.00 -5.70 18.67
N MET A 101 12.87 -6.04 17.38
CA MET A 101 11.79 -6.92 16.90
C MET A 101 11.93 -8.36 17.44
N GLU A 102 13.14 -8.92 17.49
CA GLU A 102 13.40 -10.24 18.10
C GLU A 102 13.01 -10.28 19.59
N ARG A 103 13.13 -9.15 20.31
CA ARG A 103 12.76 -9.07 21.73
C ARG A 103 11.25 -8.94 21.97
N ARG A 104 10.48 -8.62 20.92
CA ARG A 104 9.01 -8.46 20.99
C ARG A 104 8.24 -9.71 20.52
N GLN A 105 8.94 -10.71 19.98
CA GLN A 105 8.41 -12.05 19.72
C GLN A 105 8.60 -12.95 20.93
#